data_AF-A0A2W5QGR8-F1
#
_entry.id   AF-A0A2W5QGR8-F1
#
_cell.length_a   1.000
_cell.length_b   1.000
_cell.length_c   1.000
_cell.angle_alpha   90.00
_cell.angle_beta   90.00
_cell.angle_gamma   90.00
#
_symmetry.space_group_name_H-M   'P 1'
#
loop_
_entity.id
_entity.type
_entity.pdbx_description
1 polymer ?
#
loop_
_entity_poly.entity_id
_entity_poly.type
_entity_poly.pdbx_seq_one_letter_code
_entity_poly.pdbx_strand_id
1 'polypeptide(L)'
;MSAGAHAQGYADYHGAWQGTLLFSSLDKGGFQVTRHASSPARLQIAADGGVSGQLPAVRCTIAGTAADFRTPAHAELQLDLSACQDARLNGRYQGRLLTSLALEHASLRAKATAAFDREPVEISGILRR
;
A
#
# COMPACT_ATOMS: atom_id res chain seq x y z
N MET A 1 24.83 19.20 -4.43
CA MET A 1 23.50 19.83 -4.24
C MET A 1 22.45 18.84 -4.73
N SER A 2 21.89 18.00 -3.85
CA SER A 2 21.02 16.87 -4.25
C SER A 2 19.59 16.94 -3.70
N ALA A 3 19.16 18.11 -3.20
CA ALA A 3 17.80 18.30 -2.70
C ALA A 3 16.72 18.20 -3.81
N GLY A 4 17.08 18.44 -5.07
CA GLY A 4 16.14 18.44 -6.20
C GLY A 4 15.63 17.06 -6.62
N ALA A 5 16.46 16.01 -6.52
CA ALA A 5 16.08 14.65 -6.94
C ALA A 5 15.12 13.98 -5.94
N HIS A 6 15.28 14.26 -4.64
CA HIS A 6 14.40 13.74 -3.59
C HIS A 6 13.02 14.42 -3.63
N ALA A 7 12.98 15.72 -3.91
CA ALA A 7 11.75 16.49 -4.05
C ALA A 7 10.92 16.04 -5.29
N GLN A 8 11.57 15.79 -6.42
CA GLN A 8 10.87 15.30 -7.62
C GLN A 8 10.25 13.91 -7.41
N GLY A 9 10.84 13.10 -6.53
CA GLY A 9 10.32 11.78 -6.19
C GLY A 9 8.88 11.79 -5.68
N TYR A 10 8.40 12.82 -5.00
CA TYR A 10 7.02 12.80 -4.46
C TYR A 10 5.99 13.46 -5.37
N ALA A 11 6.40 13.99 -6.53
CA ALA A 11 5.52 14.51 -7.57
C ALA A 11 5.03 13.43 -8.56
N ASP A 12 5.57 12.21 -8.45
CA ASP A 12 5.24 11.03 -9.24
C ASP A 12 5.14 9.83 -8.30
N TYR A 13 4.10 9.00 -8.41
CA TYR A 13 3.97 7.79 -7.58
C TYR A 13 4.78 6.59 -8.10
N HIS A 14 5.33 6.63 -9.32
CA HIS A 14 6.08 5.52 -9.88
C HIS A 14 7.42 5.28 -9.17
N GLY A 15 7.96 4.07 -9.29
CA GLY A 15 9.26 3.70 -8.74
C GLY A 15 9.19 2.85 -7.47
N ALA A 16 10.32 2.80 -6.76
CA ALA A 16 10.48 2.02 -5.54
C ALA A 16 9.95 2.78 -4.31
N TRP A 17 9.31 2.02 -3.43
CA TRP A 17 8.75 2.49 -2.17
C TRP A 17 9.06 1.49 -1.05
N GLN A 18 9.39 2.00 0.12
CA GLN A 18 9.74 1.20 1.29
C GLN A 18 9.17 1.79 2.57
N GLY A 19 8.77 0.94 3.51
CA GLY A 19 8.25 1.37 4.80
C GLY A 19 7.65 0.22 5.58
N THR A 20 6.70 0.54 6.47
CA THR A 20 6.00 -0.47 7.27
C THR A 20 4.52 -0.41 6.97
N LEU A 21 3.94 -1.56 6.62
CA LEU A 21 2.50 -1.73 6.47
C LEU A 21 1.91 -2.41 7.70
N LEU A 22 0.72 -1.95 8.07
CA LEU A 22 -0.09 -2.41 9.18
C LEU A 22 -1.36 -3.05 8.65
N PHE A 23 -1.75 -4.16 9.26
CA PHE A 23 -2.94 -4.92 8.90
C PHE A 23 -3.91 -4.90 10.07
N SER A 24 -5.09 -4.33 9.88
CA SER A 24 -6.09 -4.17 10.94
C SER A 24 -7.48 -4.59 10.49
N SER A 25 -8.26 -5.25 11.35
CA SER A 25 -9.71 -5.37 11.16
C SER A 25 -10.37 -4.00 11.33
N LEU A 26 -11.39 -3.74 10.52
CA LEU A 26 -12.29 -2.62 10.68
C LEU A 26 -13.62 -3.06 11.30
N ASP A 27 -14.22 -2.21 12.12
CA ASP A 27 -15.62 -2.37 12.53
C ASP A 27 -16.59 -1.89 11.43
N LYS A 28 -17.90 -1.96 11.73
CA LYS A 28 -18.96 -1.47 10.83
C LYS A 28 -18.87 0.04 10.55
N GLY A 29 -18.25 0.81 11.43
CA GLY A 29 -17.97 2.24 11.25
C GLY A 29 -16.71 2.51 10.42
N GLY A 30 -15.94 1.48 10.07
CA GLY A 30 -14.68 1.60 9.35
C GLY A 30 -13.51 2.01 10.24
N PHE A 31 -13.63 1.89 11.56
CA PHE A 31 -12.55 2.16 12.52
C PHE A 31 -11.71 0.91 12.73
N GLN A 32 -10.40 1.10 12.90
CA GLN A 32 -9.48 0.00 13.21
C GLN A 32 -9.74 -0.49 14.64
N VAL A 33 -10.08 -1.77 14.79
CA VAL A 33 -10.43 -2.36 16.09
C VAL A 33 -9.48 -3.46 16.55
N THR A 34 -8.76 -4.09 15.64
CA THR A 34 -7.77 -5.12 15.98
C THR A 34 -6.62 -5.08 15.00
N ARG A 35 -5.39 -5.06 15.50
CA ARG A 35 -4.18 -5.19 14.68
C ARG A 35 -3.82 -6.67 14.57
N HIS A 36 -3.70 -7.17 13.35
CA HIS A 36 -3.30 -8.55 13.06
C HIS A 36 -1.79 -8.68 12.90
N ALA A 37 -1.19 -7.73 12.18
CA ALA A 37 0.22 -7.81 11.83
C ALA A 37 0.81 -6.44 11.48
N SER A 38 2.14 -6.41 11.44
CA SER A 38 2.91 -5.38 10.74
C SER A 38 4.06 -6.03 9.98
N SER A 39 4.38 -5.51 8.81
CA SER A 39 5.53 -5.97 8.04
C SER A 39 6.27 -4.79 7.42
N PRO A 40 7.61 -4.80 7.42
CA PRO A 40 8.36 -4.06 6.43
C PRO A 40 7.81 -4.39 5.04
N ALA A 41 7.78 -3.41 4.16
CA ALA A 41 7.29 -3.54 2.80
C ALA A 41 8.29 -2.91 1.85
N ARG A 42 8.49 -3.56 0.71
CA ARG A 42 9.12 -2.98 -0.48
C ARG A 42 8.17 -3.17 -1.64
N LEU A 43 7.76 -2.06 -2.24
CA LEU A 43 6.88 -2.02 -3.40
C LEU A 43 7.64 -1.39 -4.56
N GLN A 44 7.35 -1.87 -5.76
CA GLN A 44 7.74 -1.27 -7.02
C GLN A 44 6.48 -0.98 -7.81
N ILE A 45 6.32 0.27 -8.24
CA ILE A 45 5.29 0.67 -9.20
C ILE A 45 5.98 0.95 -10.53
N ALA A 46 5.78 0.08 -11.51
CA ALA A 46 6.34 0.20 -12.85
C ALA A 46 5.66 1.33 -13.63
N ALA A 47 6.32 1.86 -14.67
CA ALA A 47 5.84 3.02 -15.44
C ALA A 47 4.48 2.79 -16.16
N ASP A 48 4.06 1.54 -16.31
CA ASP A 48 2.75 1.15 -16.85
C ASP A 48 1.67 0.99 -15.75
N GLY A 49 2.01 1.33 -14.50
CA GLY A 49 1.15 1.16 -13.34
C GLY A 49 1.23 -0.23 -12.69
N GLY A 50 2.03 -1.17 -13.20
CA GLY A 50 2.18 -2.49 -12.58
C GLY A 50 2.76 -2.40 -11.16
N VAL A 51 2.08 -2.99 -10.17
CA VAL A 51 2.53 -3.01 -8.78
C VAL A 51 3.06 -4.40 -8.42
N SER A 52 4.23 -4.44 -7.80
CA SER A 52 4.80 -5.66 -7.22
C SER A 52 5.47 -5.38 -5.88
N GLY A 53 5.54 -6.37 -5.00
CA GLY A 53 6.20 -6.21 -3.72
C GLY A 53 6.20 -7.45 -2.84
N GLN A 54 6.91 -7.35 -1.72
CA GLN A 54 7.02 -8.43 -0.74
C GLN A 54 6.86 -7.89 0.70
N LEU A 55 6.24 -8.71 1.54
CA LEU A 55 6.00 -8.46 2.96
C LEU A 55 6.67 -9.55 3.81
N PRO A 56 7.99 -9.44 4.07
CA PRO A 56 8.78 -10.52 4.67
C PRO A 56 8.27 -11.00 6.02
N ALA A 57 7.76 -10.13 6.89
CA ALA A 57 7.36 -10.53 8.24
C ALA A 57 6.08 -11.37 8.27
N VAL A 58 5.22 -11.23 7.26
CA VAL A 58 3.97 -11.99 7.10
C VAL A 58 4.02 -12.96 5.93
N ARG A 59 5.19 -13.08 5.27
CA ARG A 59 5.46 -13.92 4.10
C ARG A 59 4.50 -13.73 2.92
N CYS A 60 3.86 -12.56 2.81
CA CYS A 60 2.96 -12.26 1.69
C CYS A 60 3.72 -11.71 0.47
N THR A 61 3.19 -12.01 -0.71
CA THR A 61 3.52 -11.31 -1.96
C THR A 61 2.43 -10.30 -2.27
N ILE A 62 2.82 -9.15 -2.83
CA ILE A 62 1.90 -8.12 -3.33
C ILE A 62 2.05 -8.08 -4.86
N ALA A 63 0.94 -8.13 -5.57
CA ALA A 63 0.84 -7.82 -7.00
C ALA A 63 -0.36 -6.89 -7.23
N GLY A 64 -0.40 -6.15 -8.34
CA GLY A 64 -1.55 -5.29 -8.61
C GLY A 64 -1.31 -4.25 -9.69
N THR A 65 -2.15 -3.21 -9.67
CA THR A 65 -2.10 -2.08 -10.58
C THR A 65 -2.30 -0.76 -9.83
N ALA A 66 -1.70 0.29 -10.38
CA ALA A 66 -1.82 1.67 -9.97
C ALA A 66 -2.27 2.51 -11.16
N ALA A 67 -3.09 3.53 -10.91
CA ALA A 67 -3.50 4.52 -11.89
C ALA A 67 -3.59 5.90 -11.23
N ASP A 68 -3.45 6.96 -12.01
CA ASP A 68 -3.45 8.33 -11.52
C ASP A 68 -4.72 8.66 -10.70
N PHE A 69 -4.52 9.24 -9.52
CA PHE A 69 -5.61 9.76 -8.69
C PHE A 69 -5.59 11.29 -8.67
N ARG A 70 -6.40 11.91 -9.53
CA ARG A 70 -6.51 13.37 -9.73
C ARG A 70 -5.26 14.03 -10.31
N THR A 71 -4.07 13.60 -9.89
CA THR A 71 -2.76 14.04 -10.39
C THR A 71 -1.82 12.83 -10.50
N PRO A 72 -0.75 12.91 -11.30
CA PRO A 72 0.27 11.86 -11.39
C PRO A 72 1.09 11.67 -10.11
N ALA A 73 0.94 12.54 -9.11
CA ALA A 73 1.59 12.40 -7.82
C ALA A 73 0.93 11.32 -6.96
N HIS A 74 -0.34 10.98 -7.21
CA HIS A 74 -1.11 10.07 -6.38
C HIS A 74 -1.65 8.91 -7.20
N ALA A 75 -1.88 7.78 -6.55
CA ALA A 75 -2.42 6.60 -7.22
C ALA A 75 -3.70 6.09 -6.57
N GLU A 76 -4.64 5.63 -7.38
CA GLU A 76 -5.59 4.59 -7.00
C GLU A 76 -4.93 3.23 -7.17
N LEU A 77 -5.12 2.35 -6.19
CA LEU A 77 -4.48 1.04 -6.14
C LEU A 77 -5.52 -0.08 -6.18
N GLN A 78 -5.22 -1.12 -6.95
CA GLN A 78 -5.84 -2.44 -6.86
C GLN A 78 -4.74 -3.45 -6.59
N LEU A 79 -4.75 -4.07 -5.41
CA LEU A 79 -3.70 -4.96 -4.94
C LEU A 79 -4.29 -6.35 -4.69
N ASP A 80 -3.49 -7.37 -4.93
CA ASP A 80 -3.72 -8.76 -4.57
C ASP A 80 -2.59 -9.20 -3.63
N LEU A 81 -2.97 -9.65 -2.44
CA LEU A 81 -2.06 -10.27 -1.49
C LEU A 81 -2.22 -11.78 -1.56
N SER A 82 -1.11 -12.48 -1.73
CA SER A 82 -1.08 -13.93 -1.85
C SER A 82 0.09 -14.54 -1.09
N ALA A 83 0.04 -15.86 -0.88
CA ALA A 83 1.04 -16.65 -0.15
C ALA A 83 1.30 -16.21 1.30
N CYS A 84 0.38 -15.45 1.91
CA CYS A 84 0.51 -14.98 3.28
C CYS A 84 0.58 -16.12 4.29
N GLN A 85 1.46 -15.97 5.28
CA GLN A 85 1.52 -16.86 6.45
C GLN A 85 0.19 -16.85 7.22
N ASP A 86 -0.40 -15.67 7.40
CA ASP A 86 -1.76 -15.54 7.90
C ASP A 86 -2.74 -15.50 6.73
N ALA A 87 -3.50 -16.58 6.57
CA ALA A 87 -4.43 -16.72 5.45
C ALA A 87 -5.53 -15.66 5.41
N ARG A 88 -5.79 -14.95 6.53
CA ARG A 88 -6.75 -13.85 6.59
C ARG A 88 -6.30 -12.61 5.82
N LEU A 89 -5.01 -12.49 5.51
CA LEU A 89 -4.45 -11.37 4.75
C LEU A 89 -4.45 -11.61 3.23
N ASN A 90 -4.73 -12.83 2.77
CA ASN A 90 -4.78 -13.14 1.34
C ASN A 90 -6.05 -12.61 0.70
N GLY A 91 -5.94 -11.83 -0.37
CA GLY A 91 -7.09 -11.41 -1.17
C GLY A 91 -6.88 -10.05 -1.83
N ARG A 92 -7.97 -9.50 -2.37
CA ARG A 92 -7.96 -8.25 -3.14
C ARG A 92 -8.25 -7.03 -2.28
N TYR A 93 -7.44 -6.01 -2.42
CA TYR A 93 -7.53 -4.73 -1.72
C TYR A 93 -7.65 -3.59 -2.72
N GLN A 94 -8.47 -2.59 -2.39
CA GLN A 94 -8.58 -1.35 -3.16
C GLN A 94 -8.30 -0.15 -2.28
N GLY A 95 -7.54 0.81 -2.79
CA GLY A 95 -7.05 1.90 -1.96
C GLY A 95 -6.39 3.02 -2.73
N ARG A 96 -5.59 3.80 -2.00
CA ARG A 96 -4.84 4.92 -2.54
C ARG A 96 -3.43 4.99 -1.98
N LEU A 97 -2.54 5.55 -2.78
CA LEU A 97 -1.23 6.05 -2.39
C LEU A 97 -1.22 7.56 -2.55
N LEU A 98 -1.12 8.29 -1.44
CA LEU A 98 -1.08 9.74 -1.43
C LEU A 98 0.32 10.21 -1.06
N THR A 99 1.06 10.74 -2.02
CA THR A 99 2.37 11.35 -1.79
C THR A 99 2.25 12.72 -1.14
N SER A 100 3.27 13.11 -0.40
CA SER A 100 3.43 14.46 0.13
C SER A 100 4.86 14.89 -0.08
N LEU A 101 5.05 15.92 -0.91
CA LEU A 101 6.35 16.53 -1.11
C LEU A 101 6.87 17.19 0.18
N ALA A 102 5.99 17.90 0.90
CA ALA A 102 6.37 18.61 2.12
C ALA A 102 6.76 17.67 3.27
N LEU A 103 6.21 16.45 3.30
CA LEU A 103 6.49 15.46 4.34
C LEU A 103 7.46 14.36 3.91
N GLU A 104 7.91 14.39 2.66
CA GLU A 104 8.82 13.42 2.05
C GLU A 104 8.40 11.96 2.33
N HIS A 105 7.11 11.67 2.13
CA HIS A 105 6.58 10.32 2.23
C HIS A 105 5.35 10.12 1.35
N ALA A 106 4.87 8.88 1.27
CA ALA A 106 3.54 8.54 0.78
C ALA A 106 2.75 7.78 1.84
N SER A 107 1.47 8.11 1.98
CA SER A 107 0.52 7.37 2.79
C SER A 107 -0.22 6.35 1.93
N LEU A 108 -0.09 5.08 2.26
CA LEU A 108 -0.85 3.99 1.65
C LEU A 108 -2.04 3.66 2.56
N ARG A 109 -3.24 3.56 1.98
CA ARG A 109 -4.42 3.01 2.66
C ARG A 109 -5.27 2.21 1.66
N ALA A 110 -5.48 0.93 1.93
CA ALA A 110 -6.28 0.05 1.07
C ALA A 110 -7.15 -0.90 1.91
N LYS A 111 -8.37 -1.16 1.47
CA LYS A 111 -9.34 -2.03 2.16
C LYS A 111 -9.61 -3.27 1.35
N ALA A 112 -9.78 -4.40 2.04
CA ALA A 112 -10.22 -5.64 1.43
C ALA A 112 -11.55 -5.41 0.71
N THR A 113 -11.64 -5.87 -0.54
CA THR A 113 -12.89 -5.92 -1.31
C THR A 113 -13.67 -7.17 -0.92
N ALA A 114 -15.00 -7.18 -1.13
CA ALA A 114 -16.00 -8.08 -0.54
C ALA A 114 -15.84 -9.61 -0.76
N ALA A 115 -14.69 -10.10 -1.24
CA ALA A 115 -14.36 -11.51 -1.34
C ALA A 115 -14.01 -12.18 0.01
N PHE A 116 -14.19 -11.49 1.13
CA PHE A 116 -13.99 -12.05 2.47
C PHE A 116 -15.33 -12.20 3.17
N ASP A 117 -15.78 -13.44 3.38
CA ASP A 117 -16.81 -13.80 4.37
C ASP A 117 -16.32 -13.58 5.83
N ARG A 118 -15.38 -12.64 6.03
CA ARG A 118 -14.61 -12.39 7.25
C ARG A 118 -14.52 -10.88 7.49
N GLU A 119 -14.10 -10.50 8.69
CA GLU A 119 -13.92 -9.10 9.06
C GLU A 119 -13.10 -8.32 8.02
N PRO A 120 -13.56 -7.12 7.61
CA PRO A 120 -12.86 -6.32 6.60
C PRO A 120 -11.49 -5.90 7.09
N VAL A 121 -10.43 -6.29 6.37
CA VAL A 121 -9.04 -5.93 6.68
C VAL A 121 -8.65 -4.66 5.93
N GLU A 122 -7.98 -3.75 6.63
CA GLU A 122 -7.32 -2.58 6.06
C GLU A 122 -5.80 -2.75 6.13
N ILE A 123 -5.15 -2.36 5.04
CA ILE A 123 -3.72 -2.11 4.94
C ILE A 123 -3.51 -0.61 5.09
N SER A 124 -2.65 -0.19 6.01
CA SER A 124 -2.21 1.20 6.09
C SER A 124 -0.72 1.33 6.37
N GLY A 125 -0.09 2.40 5.91
CA GLY A 125 1.32 2.64 6.21
C GLY A 125 1.89 3.91 5.60
N ILE A 126 3.08 4.26 6.05
CA ILE A 126 3.90 5.33 5.50
C ILE A 126 5.06 4.70 4.74
N LEU A 127 5.24 5.14 3.50
CA LEU A 127 6.26 4.68 2.58
C LEU A 127 7.16 5.85 2.18
N ARG A 128 8.43 5.57 1.90
CA ARG A 128 9.44 6.51 1.41
C ARG A 128 10.17 5.89 0.23
N ARG A 129 10.92 6.70 -0.50
CA ARG A 129 11.82 6.23 -1.57
C ARG A 129 13.10 5.61 -1.02
#